data_AF-Q39ZZ7-F1
#
_entry.id   AF-Q39ZZ7-F1
#
_cell.length_a   1.000
_cell.length_b   1.000
_cell.length_c   1.000
_cell.angle_alpha   90.00
_cell.angle_beta   90.00
_cell.angle_gamma   90.00
#
_symmetry.space_group_name_H-M   'P 1'
#
loop_
_entity.id
_entity.type
_entity.pdbx_description
1 polymer ?
#
loop_
_entity_poly.entity_id
_entity_poly.type
_entity_poly.pdbx_seq_one_letter_code
_entity_poly.pdbx_strand_id
1 'polypeptide(L)' 'MAYNLKTKIWQTGALEWWGMIDGEDVYLGSREFPLPPEEGDRWVARATGEAFCIVDGEIRRSCAETDTESCP' A
#
# COMPACT_ATOMS: atom_id res chain seq x y z
N MET A 1 -11.75 8.98 11.05
CA MET A 1 -10.76 10.00 10.64
C MET A 1 -10.55 9.82 9.16
N ALA A 2 -10.90 10.82 8.34
CA ALA A 2 -10.72 10.75 6.91
C ALA A 2 -9.28 11.15 6.60
N TYR A 3 -8.45 10.18 6.25
CA TYR A 3 -7.13 10.46 5.68
C TYR A 3 -7.37 11.11 4.32
N ASN A 4 -6.62 12.17 3.96
CA ASN A 4 -6.78 12.93 2.72
C ASN A 4 -6.25 12.13 1.50
N LEU A 5 -6.59 10.85 1.42
CA LEU A 5 -6.30 9.98 0.29
C LEU A 5 -7.53 9.88 -0.60
N LYS A 6 -7.32 10.09 -1.90
CA LYS A 6 -8.31 9.79 -2.94
C LYS A 6 -8.41 8.28 -3.16
N THR A 7 -7.30 7.56 -2.97
CA THR A 7 -7.28 6.09 -3.03
C THR A 7 -8.06 5.51 -1.87
N LYS A 8 -9.03 4.64 -2.17
CA LYS A 8 -9.74 3.88 -1.13
C LYS A 8 -8.78 2.89 -0.51
N ILE A 9 -8.58 2.99 0.80
CA ILE A 9 -7.80 2.02 1.58
C ILE A 9 -8.67 1.40 2.68
N TRP A 10 -8.40 0.15 3.02
CA TRP A 10 -9.06 -0.55 4.11
C TRP A 10 -8.08 -1.51 4.78
N GLN A 11 -8.41 -1.88 6.01
CA GLN A 11 -7.62 -2.83 6.78
C GLN A 11 -8.36 -4.17 6.87
N THR A 12 -7.66 -5.28 6.71
CA THR A 12 -8.17 -6.63 6.98
C THR A 12 -7.99 -7.00 8.47
N GLY A 13 -8.58 -8.12 8.87
CA GLY A 13 -8.46 -8.67 10.24
C GLY A 13 -7.03 -9.05 10.65
N ALA A 14 -6.10 -9.15 9.69
CA ALA A 14 -4.70 -9.49 9.94
C ALA A 14 -3.78 -8.25 10.07
N LEU A 15 -4.35 -7.06 10.30
CA LEU A 15 -3.61 -5.78 10.31
C LEU A 15 -2.95 -5.45 8.96
N GLU A 16 -3.50 -5.98 7.87
CA GLU A 16 -3.02 -5.71 6.52
C GLU A 16 -3.80 -4.55 5.93
N TRP A 17 -3.10 -3.65 5.28
CA TRP A 17 -3.62 -2.54 4.53
C TRP A 17 -3.73 -2.92 3.07
N TRP A 18 -4.90 -2.66 2.53
CA TRP A 18 -5.25 -2.88 1.15
C TRP A 18 -5.75 -1.57 0.56
N GLY A 19 -5.51 -1.37 -0.73
CA GLY A 19 -5.91 -0.19 -1.46
C GLY A 19 -6.46 -0.53 -2.82
N MET A 20 -7.48 0.21 -3.26
CA MET A 20 -8.02 0.09 -4.60
C MET A 20 -7.23 0.99 -5.55
N ILE A 21 -6.29 0.41 -6.29
CA ILE A 21 -5.46 1.11 -7.29
C ILE A 21 -5.91 0.63 -8.66
N ASP A 22 -6.30 1.53 -9.54
CA ASP A 22 -6.80 1.21 -10.91
C ASP A 22 -8.02 0.27 -10.95
N GLY A 23 -8.76 0.15 -9.85
CA GLY A 23 -9.90 -0.78 -9.73
C GLY A 23 -9.51 -2.19 -9.29
N GLU A 24 -8.24 -2.42 -8.97
CA GLU A 24 -7.73 -3.68 -8.42
C GLU A 24 -7.44 -3.54 -6.92
N ASP A 25 -7.72 -4.60 -6.16
CA ASP A 25 -7.35 -4.73 -4.75
C ASP A 25 -5.84 -5.00 -4.64
N VAL A 26 -5.08 -3.97 -4.25
CA VAL A 26 -3.62 -4.04 -4.10
C VAL A 26 -3.23 -4.07 -2.63
N TYR A 27 -2.37 -5.03 -2.28
CA TYR A 27 -1.78 -5.11 -0.95
C TYR A 27 -0.80 -3.97 -0.74
N LEU A 28 -1.07 -3.10 0.23
CA LEU A 28 -0.23 -1.94 0.53
C LEU A 28 0.81 -2.25 1.59
N GLY A 29 0.57 -3.20 2.50
CA GLY A 29 1.46 -3.46 3.61
C GLY A 29 0.69 -3.89 4.84
N SER A 30 1.34 -3.93 5.99
CA SER A 30 0.66 -4.17 7.27
C SER A 30 1.15 -3.17 8.31
N ARG A 31 2.19 -3.50 9.07
CA ARG A 31 2.73 -2.61 10.12
C ARG A 31 3.68 -1.53 9.59
N GLU A 32 4.04 -1.63 8.32
CA GLU A 32 4.98 -0.74 7.63
C GLU A 32 4.28 0.40 6.89
N PHE A 33 2.95 0.35 6.83
CA PHE A 33 2.16 1.40 6.22
C PHE A 33 2.24 2.67 7.08
N PRO A 34 2.69 3.80 6.54
CA PRO A 34 2.80 5.04 7.29
C PRO A 34 1.41 5.53 7.71
N LEU A 35 1.23 5.70 9.02
CA LEU A 35 0.01 6.24 9.63
C LEU A 35 0.40 7.43 10.52
N PRO A 36 -0.01 8.67 10.17
CA PRO A 36 -0.87 9.05 9.04
C PRO A 36 -0.11 9.05 7.71
N PRO A 37 -0.76 8.66 6.60
CA PRO A 37 -0.18 8.80 5.26
C PRO A 37 -0.15 10.27 4.84
N GLU A 38 1.03 10.82 4.57
CA GLU A 38 1.23 12.20 4.09
C GLU A 38 1.70 12.23 2.62
N GLU A 39 1.60 13.39 1.95
CA GLU A 39 2.06 13.53 0.57
C GLU A 39 3.58 13.36 0.49
N GLY A 40 4.05 12.52 -0.44
CA GLY A 40 5.47 12.20 -0.58
C GLY A 40 5.94 11.02 0.29
N ASP A 41 5.05 10.43 1.11
CA ASP A 41 5.37 9.19 1.81
C ASP A 41 5.68 8.05 0.83
N ARG A 42 6.66 7.24 1.21
CA ARG A 42 7.07 6.06 0.47
C ARG A 42 7.39 4.93 1.43
N TRP A 43 6.88 3.75 1.11
CA TRP A 43 7.16 2.55 1.89
C TRP A 43 7.29 1.34 0.95
N VAL A 44 7.78 0.25 1.50
CA VAL A 44 7.92 -1.02 0.80
C VAL A 44 7.12 -2.05 1.57
N ALA A 45 6.19 -2.74 0.91
CA ALA A 45 5.43 -3.81 1.51
C ALA A 45 6.33 -5.05 1.63
N ARG A 46 6.77 -5.45 2.83
CA ARG A 46 7.65 -6.65 2.93
C ARG A 46 6.99 -7.95 2.49
N ALA A 47 5.67 -8.04 2.53
CA ALA A 47 4.97 -9.26 2.09
C ALA A 47 5.09 -9.49 0.58
N THR A 48 5.09 -8.42 -0.23
CA THR A 48 5.19 -8.52 -1.70
C THR A 48 6.52 -8.01 -2.25
N GLY A 49 7.30 -7.29 -1.46
CA GLY A 49 8.49 -6.55 -1.89
C GLY A 49 8.16 -5.28 -2.68
N GLU A 50 6.88 -4.91 -2.85
CA GLU A 50 6.48 -3.79 -3.69
C GLU A 50 6.69 -2.43 -3.01
N ALA A 51 7.21 -1.46 -3.77
CA ALA A 51 7.37 -0.09 -3.32
C ALA A 51 6.17 0.78 -3.73
N PHE A 52 5.59 1.44 -2.73
CA PHE A 52 4.47 2.36 -2.88
C PHE A 52 4.87 3.77 -2.51
N CYS A 53 4.25 4.75 -3.17
CA CYS A 53 4.41 6.16 -2.87
C CYS A 53 3.08 6.91 -2.97
N ILE A 54 2.92 7.95 -2.16
CA ILE A 54 1.74 8.85 -2.19
C ILE A 54 2.05 10.06 -3.06
N VAL A 55 1.27 10.22 -4.12
CA VAL A 55 1.38 11.33 -5.06
C VAL A 55 0.00 11.96 -5.22
N ASP A 56 -0.16 13.25 -4.90
CA ASP A 56 -1.44 13.98 -5.02
C ASP A 56 -2.59 13.33 -4.21
N GLY A 57 -2.26 12.70 -3.08
CA GLY A 57 -3.20 11.92 -2.28
C GLY A 57 -3.62 10.59 -2.92
N GLU A 58 -2.92 10.11 -3.94
CA GLU A 58 -3.14 8.81 -4.58
C GLU A 58 -1.95 7.88 -4.36
N ILE A 59 -2.22 6.62 -4.04
CA ILE A 59 -1.16 5.61 -3.88
C ILE A 59 -0.79 5.07 -5.25
N ARG A 60 0.50 5.12 -5.58
CA ARG A 60 1.06 4.62 -6.83
C ARG A 60 2.11 3.55 -6.55
N ARG A 61 2.07 2.46 -7.32
CA ARG A 61 3.13 1.45 -7.42
C ARG A 61 4.28 2.06 -8.21
N SER A 62 5.42 2.35 -7.58
CA SER A 62 6.47 3.14 -8.23
C SER A 62 7.55 2.30 -8.91
N CYS A 63 7.88 1.12 -8.40
CA CYS A 63 8.82 0.20 -9.05
C CYS A 63 9.00 -1.05 -8.16
N ALA A 64 8.53 -2.22 -8.60
CA ALA A 64 9.16 -3.51 -8.32
C ALA A 64 8.48 -4.57 -9.18
N GLU A 65 9.22 -5.10 -10.15
CA GLU A 65 8.86 -6.33 -10.85
C GLU A 65 8.91 -7.52 -9.87
N THR A 66 8.04 -8.47 -10.16
CA THR A 66 7.64 -9.69 -9.45
C THR A 66 8.80 -10.49 -8.85
N ASP A 67 8.52 -11.15 -7.72
CA ASP A 67 8.87 -12.55 -7.38
C ASP A 67 9.44 -12.70 -5.96
N THR A 68 8.70 -13.40 -5.10
CA THR A 68 9.23 -14.40 -4.16
C THR A 68 8.04 -15.20 -3.64
N GLU A 69 7.78 -16.29 -4.37
CA GLU A 69 7.55 -17.63 -3.83
C GLU A 69 6.77 -17.78 -2.51
N SER A 70 5.63 -18.45 -2.64
CA SER A 70 5.03 -19.34 -1.64
C SER A 70 6.00 -19.75 -0.53
N CYS A 71 5.62 -19.52 0.72
CA CYS A 71 6.21 -20.27 1.81
C CYS A 71 5.14 -20.77 2.80
N PRO A 72 5.36 -21.98 3.34
CA PRO A 72 4.39 -23.08 3.44
C PRO A 72 3.39 -23.00 4.61
#